data_AF-A0A515DBI1-F1
#
_entry.id   AF-A0A515DBI1-F1
#
_cell.length_a   1.000
_cell.length_b   1.000
_cell.length_c   1.000
_cell.angle_alpha   90.00
_cell.angle_beta   90.00
_cell.angle_gamma   90.00
#
_symmetry.space_group_name_H-M   'P 1'
#
loop_
_entity.id
_entity.type
_entity.pdbx_description
1 polymer ?
#
loop_
_entity_poly.entity_id
_entity_poly.type
_entity_poly.pdbx_seq_one_letter_code
_entity_poly.pdbx_strand_id
1 'polypeptide(L)'
;MSGNTIPVKVKAEDGDKLVVETRDGGEQTYCLNPRRTMYLHARQLQTSSEANLLRFDGDCLGLTPESPLFVRGIATLEDRSIAVIGDPDNAACTLAIGFHALDDGIWLKHKELAQMLGKAPHYTHASVGLARHSGGIDDDWLVECQVPPATLRAMAKAVSCGAMPAMRVGLALRGIYSSGARASQSVKTDWYLRPNRRDNSVDAPEIAHGDITLLSFEEALAHSSPEAIPQLYAFDDAIPAPMAA
;
A
#
# COMPACT_ATOMS: atom_id res chain seq x y z
N MET A 1 19.88 -23.37 -10.06
CA MET A 1 20.90 -22.58 -9.34
C MET A 1 20.33 -22.31 -7.96
N SER A 2 20.92 -22.88 -6.92
CA SER A 2 20.45 -22.75 -5.55
C SER A 2 20.74 -21.32 -5.10
N GLY A 3 19.70 -20.49 -4.98
CA GLY A 3 19.83 -19.20 -4.33
C GLY A 3 20.34 -19.42 -2.90
N ASN A 4 21.29 -18.62 -2.46
CA ASN A 4 21.79 -18.67 -1.10
C ASN A 4 20.66 -18.20 -0.17
N THR A 5 19.87 -19.15 0.32
CA THR A 5 18.82 -18.86 1.30
C THR A 5 19.47 -18.29 2.54
N ILE A 6 19.04 -17.13 2.98
CA ILE A 6 19.52 -16.50 4.22
C ILE A 6 18.55 -16.91 5.34
N PRO A 7 18.85 -17.97 6.13
CA PRO A 7 18.00 -18.35 7.25
C PRO A 7 18.17 -17.38 8.41
N VAL A 8 17.04 -16.94 8.97
CA VAL A 8 17.00 -16.15 10.19
C VAL A 8 16.99 -17.08 11.39
N LYS A 9 17.88 -16.82 12.33
CA LYS A 9 18.05 -17.66 13.51
C LYS A 9 17.05 -17.25 14.59
N VAL A 10 15.85 -17.83 14.52
CA VAL A 10 14.78 -17.62 15.50
C VAL A 10 15.14 -18.33 16.80
N LYS A 11 15.19 -17.58 17.91
CA LYS A 11 15.51 -18.08 19.25
C LYS A 11 14.27 -18.50 20.03
N ALA A 12 13.21 -17.70 19.92
CA ALA A 12 11.95 -17.92 20.59
C ALA A 12 10.79 -17.30 19.80
N GLU A 13 9.65 -17.97 19.78
CA GLU A 13 8.38 -17.46 19.27
C GLU A 13 7.31 -17.79 20.32
N ASP A 14 6.70 -16.76 20.90
CA ASP A 14 5.65 -16.91 21.91
C ASP A 14 4.52 -15.93 21.60
N GLY A 15 3.43 -16.46 21.05
CA GLY A 15 2.21 -15.71 20.76
C GLY A 15 2.45 -14.45 19.92
N ASP A 16 2.52 -13.29 20.57
CA ASP A 16 2.72 -11.98 19.96
C ASP A 16 4.19 -11.57 19.81
N LYS A 17 5.16 -12.41 20.19
CA LYS A 17 6.59 -12.06 20.19
C LYS A 17 7.43 -13.02 19.39
N LEU A 18 8.39 -12.47 18.66
CA LEU A 18 9.43 -13.20 17.94
C LEU A 18 10.80 -12.63 18.33
N VAL A 19 11.69 -13.49 18.81
CA VAL A 19 13.07 -13.16 19.18
C VAL A 19 14.01 -13.81 18.18
N VAL A 20 14.87 -13.00 17.56
CA VAL A 20 15.84 -13.46 16.56
C VAL A 20 17.26 -13.06 16.94
N GLU A 21 18.23 -13.87 16.55
CA GLU A 21 19.65 -13.50 16.60
C GLU A 21 19.96 -12.55 15.43
N THR A 22 20.52 -11.38 15.71
CA THR A 22 20.97 -10.42 14.70
C THR A 22 22.29 -10.87 14.06
N ARG A 23 22.67 -10.26 12.95
CA ARG A 23 23.94 -10.54 12.26
C ARG A 23 25.17 -10.30 13.15
N ASP A 24 25.05 -9.39 14.13
CA ASP A 24 26.09 -9.07 15.11
C ASP A 24 26.13 -10.03 16.31
N GLY A 25 25.29 -11.07 16.32
CA GLY A 25 25.18 -12.03 17.42
C GLY A 25 24.35 -11.54 18.61
N GLY A 26 23.71 -10.37 18.50
CA GLY A 26 22.77 -9.85 19.49
C GLY A 26 21.38 -10.48 19.36
N GLU A 27 20.47 -10.15 20.27
CA GLU A 27 19.07 -10.55 20.19
C GLU A 27 18.18 -9.34 19.92
N GLN A 28 17.25 -9.50 18.98
CA GLN A 28 16.24 -8.49 18.68
C GLN A 28 14.85 -9.09 18.84
N THR A 29 14.00 -8.38 19.58
CA THR A 29 12.60 -8.76 19.80
C THR A 29 11.68 -7.93 18.90
N TYR A 30 10.77 -8.65 18.25
CA TYR A 30 9.71 -8.13 17.40
C TYR A 30 8.36 -8.51 18.00
N CYS A 31 7.44 -7.56 18.07
CA CYS A 31 6.10 -7.80 18.59
C CYS A 31 5.05 -7.63 17.48
N LEU A 32 4.07 -8.54 17.40
CA LEU A 32 2.90 -8.39 16.55
C LEU A 32 2.13 -7.12 16.95
N ASN A 33 1.68 -6.36 15.95
CA ASN A 33 0.97 -5.11 16.17
C ASN A 33 -0.46 -5.10 15.59
N PRO A 34 -1.37 -5.95 16.10
CA PRO A 34 -2.69 -6.17 15.50
C PRO A 34 -3.65 -4.97 15.66
N ARG A 35 -3.28 -3.96 16.45
CA ARG A 35 -4.13 -2.79 16.76
C ARG A 35 -3.65 -1.51 16.06
N ARG A 36 -2.55 -1.56 15.31
CA ARG A 36 -2.01 -0.39 14.62
C ARG A 36 -2.44 -0.43 13.15
N THR A 37 -2.85 0.72 12.66
CA THR A 37 -3.14 0.92 11.24
C THR A 37 -1.87 1.34 10.52
N MET A 38 -1.52 0.64 9.45
CA MET A 38 -0.52 1.08 8.49
C MET A 38 -1.16 2.10 7.57
N TYR A 39 -0.64 3.33 7.55
CA TYR A 39 -1.10 4.38 6.65
C TYR A 39 -0.18 4.52 5.44
N LEU A 40 -0.81 4.58 4.27
CA LEU A 40 -0.17 4.68 2.97
C LEU A 40 -0.73 5.90 2.24
N HIS A 41 0.15 6.63 1.58
CA HIS A 41 -0.21 7.68 0.63
C HIS A 41 0.04 7.16 -0.78
N ALA A 42 -1.02 6.80 -1.48
CA ALA A 42 -0.97 6.26 -2.84
C ALA A 42 -1.10 7.37 -3.88
N ARG A 43 -0.23 7.32 -4.89
CA ARG A 43 -0.10 8.30 -5.99
C ARG A 43 0.10 7.57 -7.31
N GLN A 44 0.13 8.35 -8.40
CA GLN A 44 0.37 7.83 -9.75
C GLN A 44 -0.63 6.72 -10.10
N LEU A 45 -1.87 6.92 -9.69
CA LEU A 45 -2.93 5.94 -9.90
C LEU A 45 -3.25 5.83 -11.39
N GLN A 46 -3.33 4.61 -11.89
CA GLN A 46 -3.61 4.30 -13.28
C GLN A 46 -4.58 3.13 -13.36
N THR A 47 -5.50 3.19 -14.33
CA THR A 47 -6.35 2.06 -14.66
C THR A 47 -5.60 1.09 -15.56
N SER A 48 -5.65 -0.20 -15.24
CA SER A 48 -5.12 -1.25 -16.12
C SER A 48 -6.20 -2.29 -16.38
N SER A 49 -6.24 -2.79 -17.62
CA SER A 49 -7.03 -3.94 -18.04
C SER A 49 -6.20 -5.22 -18.15
N GLU A 50 -4.88 -5.14 -17.92
CA GLU A 50 -4.00 -6.29 -18.02
C GLU A 50 -4.00 -7.10 -16.71
N ALA A 51 -4.28 -8.40 -16.86
CA ALA A 51 -4.22 -9.40 -15.80
C ALA A 51 -2.79 -9.77 -15.36
N ASN A 52 -1.78 -8.95 -15.69
CA ASN A 52 -0.42 -9.05 -15.14
C ASN A 52 -0.44 -8.62 -13.68
N LEU A 53 -1.15 -9.38 -12.87
CA LEU A 53 -1.47 -9.14 -11.49
C LEU A 53 -0.20 -9.16 -10.66
N LEU A 54 -0.01 -8.15 -9.81
CA LEU A 54 0.96 -8.18 -8.72
C LEU A 54 0.45 -9.11 -7.60
N ARG A 55 0.04 -10.33 -7.98
CA ARG A 55 -0.63 -11.27 -7.09
C ARG A 55 0.37 -12.14 -6.38
N PHE A 56 0.18 -12.22 -5.08
CA PHE A 56 0.91 -13.15 -4.24
C PHE A 56 0.54 -14.62 -4.47
N ASP A 57 -0.58 -14.89 -5.16
CA ASP A 57 -1.09 -16.25 -5.38
C ASP A 57 -1.51 -16.45 -6.84
N GLY A 58 -0.94 -17.49 -7.47
CA GLY A 58 -1.15 -17.86 -8.86
C GLY A 58 -2.40 -18.70 -9.11
N ASP A 59 -3.10 -19.14 -8.06
CA ASP A 59 -4.26 -20.02 -8.19
C ASP A 59 -5.58 -19.25 -8.10
N CYS A 60 -5.98 -18.66 -9.22
CA CYS A 60 -7.38 -18.33 -9.48
C CYS A 60 -7.71 -18.63 -10.95
N LEU A 61 -7.69 -19.93 -11.28
CA LEU A 61 -8.30 -20.45 -12.49
C LEU A 61 -9.82 -20.43 -12.32
N GLY A 62 -10.53 -19.58 -13.07
CA GLY A 62 -11.96 -19.81 -13.31
C GLY A 62 -12.92 -18.62 -13.38
N LEU A 63 -12.49 -17.39 -13.62
CA LEU A 63 -13.43 -16.29 -13.92
C LEU A 63 -13.44 -15.97 -15.43
N THR A 64 -14.64 -16.02 -16.02
CA THR A 64 -14.97 -15.62 -17.39
C THR A 64 -14.59 -14.17 -17.72
N PRO A 65 -14.36 -13.82 -18.99
CA PRO A 65 -13.61 -12.63 -19.41
C PRO A 65 -14.53 -11.39 -19.48
N GLU A 66 -14.90 -10.83 -18.33
CA GLU A 66 -15.05 -9.38 -18.27
C GLU A 66 -13.66 -8.82 -17.99
N SER A 67 -13.15 -7.96 -18.88
CA SER A 67 -11.79 -7.41 -18.78
C SER A 67 -11.53 -6.97 -17.33
N PRO A 68 -10.59 -7.63 -16.63
CA PRO A 68 -10.48 -7.43 -15.20
C PRO A 68 -10.01 -5.98 -14.96
N LEU A 69 -10.86 -5.21 -14.29
CA LEU A 69 -10.61 -3.80 -14.01
C LEU A 69 -9.65 -3.70 -12.83
N PHE A 70 -8.54 -3.00 -13.01
CA PHE A 70 -7.57 -2.75 -11.95
C PHE A 70 -7.27 -1.27 -11.81
N VAL A 71 -7.01 -0.84 -10.58
CA VAL A 71 -6.36 0.45 -10.31
C VAL A 71 -5.02 0.16 -9.66
N ARG A 72 -3.93 0.71 -10.21
CA ARG A 72 -2.57 0.50 -9.71
C ARG A 72 -1.90 1.83 -9.45
N GLY A 73 -0.91 1.85 -8.58
CA GLY A 73 -0.07 3.01 -8.38
C GLY A 73 1.09 2.72 -7.45
N ILE A 74 1.63 3.79 -6.88
CA ILE A 74 2.76 3.74 -5.96
C ILE A 74 2.30 4.30 -4.62
N ALA A 75 2.51 3.54 -3.55
CA ALA A 75 2.17 3.91 -2.19
C ALA A 75 3.42 4.21 -1.38
N THR A 76 3.46 5.36 -0.70
CA THR A 76 4.50 5.68 0.28
C THR A 76 3.97 5.51 1.69
N LEU A 77 4.73 4.86 2.57
CA LEU A 77 4.41 4.71 3.99
C LEU A 77 4.46 6.07 4.70
N GLU A 78 3.43 6.39 5.50
CA GLU A 78 3.45 7.58 6.36
C GLU A 78 4.36 7.42 7.59
N ASP A 79 4.59 6.16 7.99
CA ASP A 79 5.53 5.76 9.03
C ASP A 79 6.99 5.85 8.51
N ARG A 80 7.87 4.90 8.86
CA ARG A 80 9.28 4.90 8.44
C ARG A 80 9.52 3.99 7.25
N SER A 81 9.53 2.69 7.49
CA SER A 81 9.83 1.68 6.48
C SER A 81 9.13 0.37 6.78
N ILE A 82 9.13 -0.54 5.80
CA ILE A 82 8.80 -1.95 5.96
C ILE A 82 10.01 -2.79 5.56
N ALA A 83 10.31 -3.85 6.31
CA ALA A 83 11.42 -4.76 6.04
C ALA A 83 11.04 -6.22 6.38
N VAL A 84 11.88 -7.18 6.02
CA VAL A 84 11.77 -8.56 6.54
C VAL A 84 12.65 -8.69 7.78
N ILE A 85 12.13 -9.35 8.82
CA ILE A 85 12.94 -9.59 10.04
C ILE A 85 14.19 -10.38 9.66
N GLY A 86 15.36 -9.92 10.08
CA GLY A 86 16.65 -10.54 9.75
C GLY A 86 17.27 -10.08 8.41
N ASP A 87 16.56 -9.26 7.64
CA ASP A 87 17.07 -8.66 6.41
C ASP A 87 16.79 -7.15 6.34
N PRO A 88 17.47 -6.32 7.15
CA PRO A 88 17.22 -4.88 7.19
C PRO A 88 17.58 -4.15 5.89
N ASP A 89 18.40 -4.76 5.04
CA ASP A 89 18.84 -4.15 3.77
C ASP A 89 17.71 -4.10 2.73
N ASN A 90 16.65 -4.89 2.92
CA ASN A 90 15.48 -4.90 2.04
C ASN A 90 14.40 -3.88 2.45
N ALA A 91 14.73 -2.94 3.35
CA ALA A 91 13.78 -1.97 3.86
C ALA A 91 13.28 -1.03 2.74
N ALA A 92 11.96 -0.83 2.68
CA ALA A 92 11.32 0.08 1.73
C ALA A 92 10.38 1.06 2.42
N CYS A 93 10.31 2.28 1.91
CA CYS A 93 9.27 3.26 2.27
C CYS A 93 8.20 3.39 1.18
N THR A 94 8.43 2.79 0.01
CA THR A 94 7.59 2.88 -1.18
C THR A 94 7.25 1.47 -1.64
N LEU A 95 5.97 1.22 -1.93
CA LEU A 95 5.43 -0.05 -2.37
C LEU A 95 4.59 0.15 -3.63
N ALA A 96 4.53 -0.85 -4.50
CA ALA A 96 3.48 -0.87 -5.51
C ALA A 96 2.15 -1.21 -4.84
N ILE A 97 1.08 -0.50 -5.20
CA ILE A 97 -0.27 -0.77 -4.69
C ILE A 97 -1.22 -1.12 -5.83
N GLY A 98 -1.99 -2.18 -5.65
CA GLY A 98 -3.03 -2.62 -6.57
C GLY A 98 -4.39 -2.69 -5.89
N PHE A 99 -5.42 -2.29 -6.61
CA PHE A 99 -6.82 -2.47 -6.23
C PHE A 99 -7.54 -3.34 -7.25
N HIS A 100 -8.28 -4.32 -6.75
CA HIS A 100 -9.10 -5.21 -7.54
C HIS A 100 -10.43 -5.54 -6.87
N ALA A 101 -11.32 -6.17 -7.63
CA ALA A 101 -12.61 -6.59 -7.12
C ALA A 101 -12.43 -7.69 -6.10
N LEU A 102 -13.13 -7.56 -4.97
CA LEU A 102 -13.25 -8.63 -3.98
C LEU A 102 -13.85 -9.89 -4.63
N ASP A 103 -13.20 -11.03 -4.41
CA ASP A 103 -13.69 -12.33 -4.86
C ASP A 103 -15.00 -12.70 -4.16
N ASP A 104 -15.99 -13.16 -4.93
CA ASP A 104 -17.32 -13.53 -4.42
C ASP A 104 -17.27 -14.68 -3.41
N GLY A 105 -16.30 -15.59 -3.54
CA GLY A 105 -16.07 -16.68 -2.59
C GLY A 105 -15.49 -16.20 -1.27
N ILE A 106 -14.54 -15.26 -1.30
CA ILE A 106 -14.02 -14.59 -0.10
C ILE A 106 -15.13 -13.78 0.58
N TRP A 107 -15.92 -13.05 -0.21
CA TRP A 107 -17.08 -12.30 0.28
C TRP A 107 -18.07 -13.20 1.02
N LEU A 108 -18.43 -14.34 0.44
CA LEU A 108 -19.41 -15.26 1.04
C LEU A 108 -18.90 -15.81 2.37
N LYS A 109 -17.63 -16.23 2.43
CA LYS A 109 -16.98 -16.68 3.68
C LYS A 109 -16.97 -15.59 4.75
N HIS A 110 -16.63 -14.35 4.39
CA HIS A 110 -16.64 -13.23 5.33
C HIS A 110 -18.04 -12.93 5.86
N LYS A 111 -19.05 -13.00 4.99
CA LYS A 111 -20.45 -12.80 5.37
C LYS A 111 -20.94 -13.89 6.32
N GLU A 112 -20.67 -15.16 6.02
CA GLU A 112 -21.03 -16.29 6.89
C GLU A 112 -20.34 -16.20 8.26
N LEU A 113 -19.05 -15.87 8.28
CA LEU A 113 -18.30 -15.71 9.52
C LEU A 113 -18.80 -14.52 10.35
N ALA A 114 -19.13 -13.41 9.70
CA ALA A 114 -19.73 -12.25 10.37
C ALA A 114 -21.11 -12.59 10.97
N GLN A 115 -21.93 -13.37 10.26
CA GLN A 115 -23.20 -13.86 10.78
C GLN A 115 -23.00 -14.79 11.99
N MET A 116 -22.08 -15.74 11.92
CA MET A 116 -21.76 -16.63 13.05
C MET A 116 -21.28 -15.86 14.29
N LEU A 117 -20.51 -14.79 14.08
CA LEU A 117 -19.94 -13.98 15.16
C LEU A 117 -20.84 -12.81 15.62
N GLY A 118 -22.01 -12.63 15.00
CA GLY A 118 -22.89 -11.48 15.27
C GLY A 118 -22.26 -10.12 14.96
N LYS A 119 -21.32 -10.07 14.00
CA LYS A 119 -20.59 -8.86 13.59
C LYS A 119 -21.04 -8.38 12.21
N ALA A 120 -20.70 -7.14 11.89
CA ALA A 120 -20.86 -6.63 10.53
C ALA A 120 -19.84 -7.31 9.59
N PRO A 121 -20.23 -7.67 8.35
CA PRO A 121 -19.29 -8.25 7.40
C PRO A 121 -18.19 -7.27 7.00
N HIS A 122 -16.97 -7.77 6.87
CA HIS A 122 -15.85 -7.01 6.32
C HIS A 122 -15.83 -7.17 4.79
N TYR A 123 -16.09 -6.08 4.08
CA TYR A 123 -16.25 -6.06 2.62
C TYR A 123 -14.98 -5.66 1.85
N THR A 124 -13.84 -5.74 2.52
CA THR A 124 -12.54 -5.38 1.95
C THR A 124 -11.50 -6.39 2.40
N HIS A 125 -10.44 -6.56 1.64
CA HIS A 125 -9.28 -7.34 2.06
C HIS A 125 -8.01 -6.59 1.68
N ALA A 126 -6.96 -6.75 2.47
CA ALA A 126 -5.65 -6.20 2.14
C ALA A 126 -4.55 -7.23 2.41
N SER A 127 -3.57 -7.28 1.52
CA SER A 127 -2.34 -8.06 1.69
C SER A 127 -1.11 -7.18 1.47
N VAL A 128 -0.08 -7.40 2.27
CA VAL A 128 1.24 -6.75 2.12
C VAL A 128 2.30 -7.83 2.14
N GLY A 129 3.22 -7.78 1.18
CA GLY A 129 4.23 -8.81 1.00
C GLY A 129 5.40 -8.33 0.16
N LEU A 130 6.38 -9.21 0.02
CA LEU A 130 7.60 -9.01 -0.75
C LEU A 130 7.65 -10.06 -1.86
N ALA A 131 7.76 -9.61 -3.11
CA ALA A 131 8.06 -10.46 -4.26
C ALA A 131 9.56 -10.38 -4.56
N ARG A 132 10.29 -11.43 -4.21
CA ARG A 132 11.72 -11.52 -4.53
C ARG A 132 11.93 -12.05 -5.95
N HIS A 133 12.82 -11.40 -6.68
CA HIS A 133 13.18 -11.81 -8.03
C HIS A 133 14.55 -12.49 -8.01
N SER A 134 14.63 -13.73 -8.51
CA SER A 134 15.94 -14.36 -8.72
C SER A 134 16.64 -13.72 -9.92
N GLY A 135 17.88 -13.25 -9.73
CA GLY A 135 18.75 -12.83 -10.84
C GLY A 135 19.20 -11.37 -10.87
N GLY A 136 19.17 -10.66 -9.74
CA GLY A 136 19.68 -9.27 -9.65
C GLY A 136 18.69 -8.19 -10.10
N ILE A 137 17.41 -8.55 -10.15
CA ILE A 137 16.30 -7.59 -10.22
C ILE A 137 15.95 -7.25 -8.76
N ASP A 138 15.63 -5.98 -8.49
CA ASP A 138 15.27 -5.53 -7.15
C ASP A 138 14.03 -6.26 -6.62
N ASP A 139 13.99 -6.44 -5.30
CA ASP A 139 12.84 -7.02 -4.61
C ASP A 139 11.67 -6.01 -4.65
N ASP A 140 10.48 -6.49 -5.01
CA ASP A 140 9.30 -5.65 -5.13
C ASP A 140 8.41 -5.77 -3.89
N TRP A 141 8.26 -4.65 -3.18
CA TRP A 141 7.27 -4.53 -2.10
C TRP A 141 5.90 -4.23 -2.67
N LEU A 142 4.92 -5.06 -2.32
CA LEU A 142 3.60 -5.05 -2.93
C LEU A 142 2.51 -4.92 -1.85
N VAL A 143 1.48 -4.15 -2.18
CA VAL A 143 0.23 -4.04 -1.44
C VAL A 143 -0.91 -4.36 -2.39
N GLU A 144 -1.74 -5.34 -2.04
CA GLU A 144 -2.98 -5.60 -2.77
C GLU A 144 -4.18 -5.28 -1.90
N CYS A 145 -5.17 -4.61 -2.50
CA CYS A 145 -6.37 -4.15 -1.85
C CYS A 145 -7.59 -4.65 -2.63
N GLN A 146 -8.40 -5.47 -2.00
CA GLN A 146 -9.66 -5.95 -2.57
C GLN A 146 -10.78 -5.07 -2.05
N VAL A 147 -11.56 -4.51 -2.97
CA VAL A 147 -12.67 -3.61 -2.68
C VAL A 147 -13.94 -4.10 -3.38
N PRO A 148 -15.14 -3.67 -2.92
CA PRO A 148 -16.37 -4.01 -3.62
C PRO A 148 -16.33 -3.56 -5.10
N PRO A 149 -16.92 -4.33 -6.05
CA PRO A 149 -16.89 -3.98 -7.47
C PRO A 149 -17.45 -2.60 -7.80
N ALA A 150 -18.43 -2.12 -7.03
CA ALA A 150 -18.96 -0.76 -7.16
C ALA A 150 -17.91 0.30 -6.80
N THR A 151 -17.17 0.09 -5.70
CA THR A 151 -16.07 0.96 -5.26
C THR A 151 -14.95 0.97 -6.29
N LEU A 152 -14.55 -0.19 -6.80
CA LEU A 152 -13.50 -0.28 -7.82
C LEU A 152 -13.87 0.48 -9.10
N ARG A 153 -15.11 0.34 -9.58
CA ARG A 153 -15.61 1.08 -10.75
C ARG A 153 -15.60 2.59 -10.53
N ALA A 154 -15.98 3.04 -9.33
CA ALA A 154 -15.93 4.45 -8.98
C ALA A 154 -14.48 4.97 -8.94
N MET A 155 -13.57 4.22 -8.33
CA MET A 155 -12.14 4.54 -8.31
C MET A 155 -11.56 4.62 -9.72
N ALA A 156 -11.78 3.59 -10.54
CA ALA A 156 -11.27 3.55 -11.90
C ALA A 156 -11.78 4.72 -12.76
N LYS A 157 -13.07 5.07 -12.62
CA LYS A 157 -13.63 6.25 -13.30
C LYS A 157 -12.99 7.55 -12.84
N ALA A 158 -12.80 7.72 -11.54
CA ALA A 158 -12.19 8.93 -11.00
C ALA A 158 -10.71 9.05 -11.39
N VAL A 159 -9.98 7.94 -11.43
CA VAL A 159 -8.59 7.86 -11.91
C VAL A 159 -8.52 8.18 -13.41
N SER A 160 -9.37 7.58 -14.24
CA SER A 160 -9.36 7.81 -15.69
C SER A 160 -9.77 9.24 -16.08
N CYS A 161 -10.60 9.89 -15.26
CA CYS A 161 -10.92 11.31 -15.40
C CYS A 161 -9.88 12.25 -14.77
N GLY A 162 -8.80 11.74 -14.17
CA GLY A 162 -7.78 12.54 -13.50
C GLY A 162 -8.25 13.24 -12.21
N ALA A 163 -9.45 12.90 -11.72
CA ALA A 163 -10.06 13.48 -10.52
C ALA A 163 -9.45 12.95 -9.21
N MET A 164 -8.66 11.87 -9.29
CA MET A 164 -8.03 11.20 -8.15
C MET A 164 -6.52 11.07 -8.38
N PRO A 165 -5.73 12.15 -8.15
CA PRO A 165 -4.28 12.10 -8.32
C PRO A 165 -3.58 11.34 -7.18
N ALA A 166 -4.20 11.34 -5.99
CA ALA A 166 -3.68 10.70 -4.79
C ALA A 166 -4.82 10.22 -3.88
N MET A 167 -4.49 9.27 -3.02
CA MET A 167 -5.40 8.77 -1.99
C MET A 167 -4.64 8.31 -0.75
N ARG A 168 -5.30 8.42 0.40
CA ARG A 168 -4.81 7.88 1.66
C ARG A 168 -5.51 6.55 1.96
N VAL A 169 -4.71 5.54 2.26
CA VAL A 169 -5.17 4.17 2.54
C VAL A 169 -4.71 3.78 3.94
N GLY A 170 -5.62 3.26 4.75
CA GLY A 170 -5.32 2.71 6.08
C GLY A 170 -5.56 1.20 6.09
N LEU A 171 -4.57 0.43 6.53
CA LEU A 171 -4.63 -1.04 6.57
C LEU A 171 -4.52 -1.55 8.01
N ALA A 172 -5.46 -2.39 8.45
CA ALA A 172 -5.33 -3.15 9.69
C ALA A 172 -4.85 -4.56 9.36
N LEU A 173 -3.56 -4.80 9.53
CA LEU A 173 -2.89 -6.04 9.10
C LEU A 173 -2.65 -7.00 10.27
N ARG A 174 -2.84 -8.30 9.99
CA ARG A 174 -2.40 -9.41 10.84
C ARG A 174 -1.10 -9.96 10.28
N GLY A 175 -0.23 -10.43 11.17
CA GLY A 175 1.08 -10.97 10.79
C GLY A 175 2.15 -9.91 10.55
N ILE A 176 1.90 -8.65 10.91
CA ILE A 176 2.90 -7.57 10.85
C ILE A 176 3.47 -7.27 12.24
N TYR A 177 4.78 -7.07 12.28
CA TYR A 177 5.54 -6.86 13.51
C TYR A 177 6.10 -5.44 13.59
N SER A 178 6.49 -5.04 14.79
CA SER A 178 7.26 -3.82 15.07
C SER A 178 8.44 -4.17 15.99
N SER A 179 9.57 -3.49 15.82
CA SER A 179 10.74 -3.67 16.69
C SER A 179 10.53 -3.03 18.06
N GLY A 180 10.91 -3.73 19.14
CA GLY A 180 10.92 -3.20 20.50
C GLY A 180 9.69 -3.54 21.35
N ALA A 181 9.73 -3.15 22.63
CA ALA A 181 8.66 -3.40 23.59
C ALA A 181 7.43 -2.55 23.24
N ARG A 182 6.32 -3.20 22.82
CA ARG A 182 5.00 -2.61 22.50
C ARG A 182 5.05 -1.09 22.30
N ALA A 183 5.60 -0.66 21.16
CA ALA A 183 5.75 0.75 20.86
C ALA A 183 4.39 1.46 21.00
N SER A 184 4.37 2.56 21.76
CA SER A 184 3.20 3.43 21.89
C SER A 184 2.70 3.84 20.50
N GLN A 185 1.39 3.91 20.31
CA GLN A 185 0.76 4.25 19.02
C GLN A 185 1.21 5.60 18.43
N SER A 186 1.81 6.48 19.24
CA SER A 186 2.28 7.81 18.86
C SER A 186 3.68 7.86 18.22
N VAL A 187 4.46 6.77 18.25
CA VAL A 187 5.83 6.76 17.69
C VAL A 187 5.80 6.15 16.30
N LYS A 188 6.28 6.88 15.29
CA LYS A 188 6.57 6.33 13.95
C LYS A 188 7.50 5.13 14.12
N THR A 189 7.05 3.96 13.66
CA THR A 189 7.79 2.70 13.83
C THR A 189 8.03 2.06 12.49
N ASP A 190 9.08 1.25 12.41
CA ASP A 190 9.33 0.37 11.28
C ASP A 190 8.41 -0.86 11.36
N TRP A 191 7.90 -1.26 10.20
CA TRP A 191 7.05 -2.42 10.01
C TRP A 191 7.89 -3.61 9.58
N TYR A 192 7.53 -4.80 10.04
CA TYR A 192 8.30 -6.00 9.71
C TYR A 192 7.41 -7.17 9.32
N LEU A 193 7.78 -7.84 8.22
CA LEU A 193 7.23 -9.15 7.87
C LEU A 193 8.05 -10.26 8.50
N ARG A 194 7.34 -11.33 8.91
CA ARG A 194 8.00 -12.54 9.40
C ARG A 194 8.69 -13.24 8.22
N PRO A 195 9.92 -13.75 8.40
CA PRO A 195 10.51 -14.77 7.55
C PRO A 195 9.56 -15.95 7.39
N ASN A 196 9.79 -16.77 6.37
CA ASN A 196 8.96 -17.95 6.12
C ASN A 196 8.84 -18.81 7.38
N ARG A 197 7.62 -19.24 7.74
CA ARG A 197 7.41 -20.05 8.95
C ARG A 197 8.00 -21.45 8.87
N ARG A 198 8.20 -21.98 7.66
CA ARG A 198 8.64 -23.37 7.46
C ARG A 198 10.14 -23.52 7.64
N ASP A 199 10.92 -22.56 7.16
CA ASP A 199 12.39 -22.63 7.15
C ASP A 199 13.09 -21.38 7.73
N ASN A 200 12.33 -20.38 8.17
CA ASN A 200 12.82 -19.09 8.65
C ASN A 200 13.67 -18.33 7.63
N SER A 201 13.55 -18.63 6.34
CA SER A 201 14.21 -17.88 5.27
C SER A 201 13.58 -16.52 5.04
N VAL A 202 14.40 -15.57 4.62
CA VAL A 202 13.94 -14.23 4.19
C VAL A 202 13.50 -14.21 2.73
N ASP A 203 13.72 -15.29 1.98
CA ASP A 203 13.49 -15.38 0.53
C ASP A 203 12.00 -15.35 0.18
N ALA A 204 11.18 -16.00 1.00
CA ALA A 204 9.73 -16.09 0.85
C ALA A 204 9.05 -15.74 2.19
N PRO A 205 9.10 -14.46 2.62
CA PRO A 205 8.54 -14.05 3.90
C PRO A 205 7.01 -14.25 3.90
N GLU A 206 6.45 -14.35 5.10
CA GLU A 206 5.00 -14.45 5.28
C GLU A 206 4.32 -13.16 4.79
N ILE A 207 3.20 -13.31 4.09
CA ILE A 207 2.36 -12.20 3.66
C ILE A 207 1.49 -11.76 4.84
N ALA A 208 1.46 -10.46 5.12
CA ALA A 208 0.56 -9.89 6.11
C ALA A 208 -0.82 -9.69 5.48
N HIS A 209 -1.87 -10.20 6.13
CA HIS A 209 -3.25 -10.14 5.63
C HIS A 209 -4.16 -9.37 6.59
N GLY A 210 -5.11 -8.62 6.06
CA GLY A 210 -5.95 -7.76 6.87
C GLY A 210 -7.11 -7.14 6.10
N ASP A 211 -7.58 -6.01 6.61
CA ASP A 211 -8.70 -5.26 6.07
C ASP A 211 -8.32 -3.80 5.82
N ILE A 212 -9.04 -3.16 4.92
CA ILE A 212 -8.91 -1.72 4.66
C ILE A 212 -9.77 -0.99 5.69
N THR A 213 -9.15 -0.13 6.51
CA THR A 213 -9.83 0.66 7.55
C THR A 213 -10.10 2.10 7.13
N LEU A 214 -9.35 2.61 6.15
CA LEU A 214 -9.52 3.95 5.61
C LEU A 214 -9.28 3.96 4.10
N LEU A 215 -10.19 4.59 3.36
CA LEU A 215 -9.99 5.04 1.99
C LEU A 215 -10.45 6.49 1.93
N SER A 216 -9.50 7.41 1.73
CA SER A 216 -9.78 8.84 1.65
C SER A 216 -9.13 9.41 0.40
N PHE A 217 -9.91 10.17 -0.37
CA PHE A 217 -9.46 10.78 -1.62
C PHE A 217 -8.96 12.18 -1.34
N GLU A 218 -7.78 12.50 -1.86
CA GLU A 218 -7.30 13.87 -1.85
C GLU A 218 -7.72 14.51 -3.17
N GLU A 219 -8.61 15.48 -3.10
CA GLU A 219 -8.96 16.27 -4.29
C GLU A 219 -7.70 16.99 -4.77
N ALA A 220 -7.49 16.95 -6.09
CA ALA A 220 -6.54 17.86 -6.71
C ALA A 220 -6.99 19.29 -6.35
N LEU A 221 -6.22 20.00 -5.53
CA LEU A 221 -6.31 21.46 -5.50
C LEU A 221 -6.03 21.90 -6.92
N ALA A 222 -7.09 22.21 -7.67
CA ALA A 222 -6.97 22.89 -8.94
C ALA A 222 -6.06 24.09 -8.66
N HIS A 223 -4.85 24.07 -9.21
CA HIS A 223 -4.02 25.26 -9.25
C HIS A 223 -4.80 26.26 -10.11
N SER A 224 -5.65 27.05 -9.48
CA SER A 224 -6.04 28.34 -10.00
C SER A 224 -4.74 29.10 -10.19
N SER A 225 -4.27 29.12 -11.44
CA SER A 225 -3.12 29.91 -11.85
C SER A 225 -3.34 31.34 -11.33
N PRO A 226 -2.45 31.90 -10.50
CA PRO A 226 -2.60 33.26 -10.03
C PRO A 226 -1.97 34.20 -11.05
N GLU A 227 -2.53 34.30 -12.27
CA GLU A 227 -2.07 35.35 -13.19
C GLU A 227 -3.08 35.64 -14.31
N ALA A 228 -4.06 36.47 -13.96
CA ALA A 228 -4.57 37.47 -14.88
C ALA A 228 -4.84 38.73 -14.06
N ILE A 229 -3.76 39.48 -13.78
CA ILE A 229 -3.90 40.89 -13.42
C ILE A 229 -4.62 41.53 -14.62
N PRO A 230 -5.80 42.15 -14.45
CA PRO A 230 -6.40 42.92 -15.53
C PRO A 230 -5.43 44.05 -15.84
N GLN A 231 -4.88 44.07 -17.06
CA GLN A 231 -4.11 45.23 -17.51
C GLN A 231 -5.02 46.45 -17.43
N LEU A 232 -4.72 47.31 -16.46
CA LEU A 232 -5.26 48.65 -16.38
C LEU A 232 -4.87 49.36 -17.67
N TYR A 233 -5.88 49.76 -18.43
CA TYR A 233 -5.77 50.61 -19.60
C TYR A 233 -4.84 51.81 -19.30
N ALA A 234 -3.65 51.81 -19.90
CA ALA A 234 -2.89 53.05 -20.09
C ALA A 234 -3.56 53.80 -21.24
N PHE A 235 -4.42 54.76 -20.91
CA PHE A 235 -4.83 55.79 -21.86
C PHE A 235 -3.63 56.70 -22.08
N ASP A 236 -2.98 56.54 -23.22
CA ASP A 236 -1.94 57.43 -23.73
C ASP A 236 -2.65 58.60 -24.44
N ASP A 237 -3.13 59.58 -23.66
CA ASP A 237 -3.66 60.84 -24.20
C ASP A 237 -2.49 61.73 -24.63
N ALA A 238 -2.03 61.48 -25.85
CA ALA A 238 -1.19 62.42 -26.58
C ALA A 238 -1.98 63.71 -26.86
N ILE A 239 -1.68 64.78 -26.12
CA ILE A 239 -2.13 66.14 -26.43
C ILE A 239 -1.32 66.65 -27.63
N PRO A 240 -1.93 66.98 -28.80
CA PRO A 240 -1.25 67.78 -29.80
C PRO A 240 -1.42 69.26 -29.46
N ALA A 241 -0.30 69.96 -29.31
CA ALA A 241 -0.27 71.42 -29.22
C ALA A 241 -0.80 72.05 -30.52
N PRO A 242 -1.65 73.10 -30.47
CA PRO A 242 -2.00 73.85 -31.67
C PRO A 242 -0.85 74.79 -32.07
N MET A 243 -0.51 74.73 -33.36
CA MET A 243 0.39 75.67 -34.02
C MET A 243 -0.15 77.10 -33.96
N ALA A 244 0.79 78.02 -33.82
CA ALA A 244 0.61 79.46 -33.86
C ALA A 244 0.01 79.99 -35.16
N ALA A 245 -0.75 81.07 -35.03
CA ALA A 245 -0.79 82.19 -35.97
C ALA A 245 -0.76 83.49 -35.15
#